data_AF-A0A1J4K822-F1
#
_entry.id   AF-A0A1J4K822-F1
#
_cell.length_a   1.000
_cell.length_b   1.000
_cell.length_c   1.000
_cell.angle_alpha   90.00
_cell.angle_beta   90.00
_cell.angle_gamma   90.00
#
_symmetry.space_group_name_H-M   'P 1'
#
loop_
_entity.id
_entity.type
_entity.pdbx_description
1 polymer ?
#
loop_
_entity_poly.entity_id
_entity_poly.type
_entity_poly.pdbx_seq_one_letter_code
_entity_poly.pdbx_strand_id
1 'polypeptide(L)'
;MSQVAIHADYSTNPNSGVFAQWGEILGDNIARKSAIFIRSSTTSIKSRDLVNIVDPNYHQYIISHSKHNTYIDFDLKDHQLNLTKYKIRTGPTEEGVNHLRSWSLLCSNDGQNFTTLENVEKSDALNGFEKVYVSNDIVCSEPYRYFRLLMTGKNHSRRSCLFLQHIEFFGLLMGAQIVNPFKNYSQSEIESLREVFEKIDKDGSGELDSNELSIFLENHFPLPKKMIPIAFRVCDKDNSGTIGFDEFLNFFNILQTLKSDDPIPAYRMLFGAIDVEIKNSLDVNQLLEFCLFANHPISQEEAQQIIQEHDSDGDGRLSFEDIYSAILNPKTYTSIKPRAYTKTEQEQLRIEFDSIDEDGNGQLNRDELEKFCGSENGIGVNAVELIFLLVDSDNSGTITFDEYLEFCNLMVVLSSDENEFFQKIFNAVAGKENGTLGVDELERFYRLVGADMSRKQIRKLIKANDSDRDQRLTFAEAADI
;
A
#
# COMPACT_ATOMS: atom_id res chain seq x y z
N MET A 1 -6.45 3.26 -27.44
CA MET A 1 -7.41 2.35 -26.79
C MET A 1 -8.60 3.19 -26.34
N SER A 2 -9.82 2.81 -26.68
CA SER A 2 -11.03 3.62 -26.44
C SER A 2 -11.23 3.89 -24.94
N GLN A 3 -11.34 5.17 -24.56
CA GLN A 3 -11.87 5.59 -23.26
C GLN A 3 -13.23 4.92 -23.05
N VAL A 4 -13.36 4.12 -21.98
CA VAL A 4 -14.66 3.57 -21.58
C VAL A 4 -15.41 4.71 -20.90
N ALA A 5 -16.36 5.32 -21.61
CA ALA A 5 -17.25 6.32 -21.05
C ALA A 5 -18.54 5.63 -20.57
N ILE A 6 -19.02 5.96 -19.36
CA ILE A 6 -20.34 5.54 -18.91
C ILE A 6 -21.35 6.56 -19.40
N HIS A 7 -22.32 6.11 -20.18
CA HIS A 7 -23.41 6.95 -20.68
C HIS A 7 -24.73 6.51 -20.05
N ALA A 8 -25.18 7.28 -19.05
CA ALA A 8 -26.40 7.02 -18.32
C ALA A 8 -27.50 8.02 -18.70
N ASP A 9 -28.38 7.63 -19.61
CA ASP A 9 -29.53 8.43 -20.04
C ASP A 9 -30.80 8.03 -19.26
N TYR A 10 -31.28 8.96 -18.43
CA TYR A 10 -32.49 8.79 -17.62
C TYR A 10 -33.72 8.41 -18.43
N SER A 11 -33.85 8.92 -19.66
CA SER A 11 -35.01 8.64 -20.52
C SER A 11 -35.06 7.19 -20.99
N THR A 12 -33.90 6.55 -21.08
CA THR A 12 -33.76 5.15 -21.51
C THR A 12 -33.76 4.18 -20.34
N ASN A 13 -33.08 4.53 -19.23
CA ASN A 13 -32.98 3.67 -18.05
C ASN A 13 -32.95 4.49 -16.74
N PRO A 14 -34.11 4.84 -16.16
CA PRO A 14 -34.20 5.67 -14.95
C PRO A 14 -33.75 4.96 -13.65
N ASN A 15 -33.45 3.66 -13.74
CA ASN A 15 -33.03 2.83 -12.62
C ASN A 15 -31.53 2.53 -12.62
N SER A 16 -30.80 2.85 -13.69
CA SER A 16 -29.37 2.59 -13.81
C SER A 16 -28.65 3.87 -14.25
N GLY A 17 -28.28 4.69 -13.27
CA GLY A 17 -27.48 5.89 -13.50
C GLY A 17 -25.98 5.60 -13.57
N VAL A 18 -25.19 6.66 -13.48
CA VAL A 18 -23.73 6.58 -13.52
C VAL A 18 -23.19 5.71 -12.39
N PHE A 19 -23.68 5.90 -11.16
CA PHE A 19 -23.17 5.16 -10.01
C PHE A 19 -23.55 3.68 -10.07
N ALA A 20 -24.78 3.37 -10.46
CA ALA A 20 -25.20 1.98 -10.67
C ALA A 20 -24.36 1.27 -11.75
N GLN A 21 -24.22 1.86 -12.94
CA GLN A 21 -23.44 1.25 -14.03
C GLN A 21 -21.96 1.11 -13.67
N TRP A 22 -21.40 2.10 -12.99
CA TRP A 22 -20.01 2.04 -12.53
C TRP A 22 -19.82 0.96 -11.47
N GLY A 23 -20.78 0.81 -10.55
CA GLY A 23 -20.78 -0.27 -9.56
C GLY A 23 -20.86 -1.67 -10.18
N GLU A 24 -21.67 -1.84 -11.24
CA GLU A 24 -21.74 -3.09 -12.00
C GLU A 24 -20.39 -3.45 -12.65
N ILE A 25 -19.68 -2.46 -13.21
CA ILE A 25 -18.35 -2.66 -13.79
C ILE A 25 -17.33 -3.08 -12.72
N LEU A 26 -17.41 -2.49 -11.52
CA LEU A 26 -16.49 -2.79 -10.42
C LEU A 26 -16.89 -4.04 -9.61
N GLY A 27 -18.12 -4.52 -9.78
CA GLY A 27 -18.70 -5.64 -9.05
C GLY A 27 -19.07 -5.33 -7.59
N ASP A 28 -19.15 -4.06 -7.20
CA ASP A 28 -19.48 -3.61 -5.84
C ASP A 28 -19.79 -2.09 -5.81
N ASN A 29 -20.17 -1.57 -4.64
CA ASN A 29 -20.36 -0.14 -4.38
C ASN A 29 -19.11 0.66 -4.77
N ILE A 30 -19.30 1.68 -5.62
CA ILE A 30 -18.22 2.50 -6.18
C ILE A 30 -17.38 3.23 -5.13
N ALA A 31 -17.98 3.66 -4.02
CA ALA A 31 -17.27 4.35 -2.95
C ALA A 31 -16.51 3.36 -2.05
N ARG A 32 -17.02 2.14 -1.87
CA ARG A 32 -16.26 1.04 -1.21
C ARG A 32 -15.08 0.59 -2.06
N LYS A 33 -15.24 0.69 -3.38
CA LYS A 33 -14.19 0.49 -4.37
C LYS A 33 -13.35 1.76 -4.60
N SER A 34 -13.51 2.79 -3.77
CA SER A 34 -12.78 4.07 -3.83
C SER A 34 -12.72 4.72 -5.22
N ALA A 35 -13.66 4.38 -6.10
CA ALA A 35 -13.76 4.96 -7.43
C ALA A 35 -14.23 6.42 -7.36
N ILE A 36 -14.91 6.76 -6.25
CA ILE A 36 -15.27 8.12 -5.86
C ILE A 36 -15.01 8.31 -4.37
N PHE A 37 -14.80 9.54 -3.93
CA PHE A 37 -14.86 9.90 -2.52
C PHE A 37 -16.19 10.58 -2.18
N ILE A 38 -16.77 10.20 -1.04
CA ILE A 38 -17.97 10.84 -0.51
C ILE A 38 -17.64 11.38 0.87
N ARG A 39 -17.72 12.70 1.04
CA ARG A 39 -17.37 13.39 2.28
C ARG A 39 -18.56 14.19 2.80
N SER A 40 -18.72 14.28 4.12
CA SER A 40 -19.74 15.13 4.74
C SER A 40 -19.10 16.31 5.45
N SER A 41 -19.78 17.46 5.46
CA SER A 41 -19.38 18.64 6.22
C SER A 41 -19.45 18.47 7.76
N THR A 42 -19.73 17.27 8.24
CA THR A 42 -19.90 16.91 9.65
C THR A 42 -19.43 15.50 9.92
N THR A 43 -18.82 15.31 11.09
CA THR A 43 -18.39 14.02 11.63
C THR A 43 -19.53 13.19 12.24
N SER A 44 -20.76 13.71 12.25
CA SER A 44 -21.92 12.99 12.83
C SER A 44 -22.41 11.82 11.97
N ILE A 45 -22.06 11.81 10.69
CA ILE A 45 -22.32 10.70 9.79
C ILE A 45 -20.99 9.95 9.66
N LYS A 46 -20.98 8.67 10.02
CA LYS A 46 -19.76 7.85 9.87
C LYS A 46 -19.50 7.58 8.39
N SER A 47 -18.23 7.61 7.97
CA SER A 47 -17.82 7.39 6.58
C SER A 47 -18.32 6.05 6.02
N ARG A 48 -18.28 4.97 6.81
CA ARG A 48 -18.84 3.64 6.46
C ARG A 48 -20.35 3.64 6.14
N ASP A 49 -21.10 4.58 6.70
CA ASP A 49 -22.55 4.68 6.49
C ASP A 49 -22.82 5.61 5.28
N LEU A 50 -21.95 6.60 5.07
CA LEU A 50 -22.02 7.58 3.98
C LEU A 50 -21.81 6.94 2.61
N VAL A 51 -20.89 5.98 2.47
CA VAL A 51 -20.64 5.27 1.20
C VAL A 51 -21.89 4.55 0.64
N ASN A 52 -22.87 4.24 1.49
CA ASN A 52 -24.06 3.49 1.07
C ASN A 52 -25.08 4.35 0.30
N ILE A 53 -24.96 5.68 0.31
CA ILE A 53 -25.94 6.55 -0.38
C ILE A 53 -25.86 6.47 -1.91
N VAL A 54 -24.82 5.85 -2.46
CA VAL A 54 -24.69 5.56 -3.90
C VAL A 54 -24.99 4.09 -4.24
N ASP A 55 -25.41 3.30 -3.24
CA ASP A 55 -25.92 1.93 -3.47
C ASP A 55 -27.44 1.98 -3.67
N PRO A 56 -27.96 1.61 -4.86
CA PRO A 56 -29.39 1.60 -5.11
C PRO A 56 -30.16 0.63 -4.20
N ASN A 57 -29.50 -0.40 -3.66
CA ASN A 57 -30.09 -1.41 -2.77
C ASN A 57 -30.00 -1.03 -1.29
N TYR A 58 -29.46 0.15 -0.95
CA TYR A 58 -29.42 0.59 0.45
C TYR A 58 -30.82 0.90 0.98
N HIS A 59 -31.21 0.22 2.06
CA HIS A 59 -32.53 0.30 2.69
C HIS A 59 -32.58 1.11 3.99
N GLN A 60 -31.43 1.56 4.51
CA GLN A 60 -31.39 2.47 5.67
C GLN A 60 -31.30 3.92 5.18
N TYR A 61 -30.76 4.83 6.00
CA TYR A 61 -30.60 6.24 5.67
C TYR A 61 -29.43 6.83 6.45
N ILE A 62 -28.91 7.95 5.97
CA ILE A 62 -28.00 8.80 6.74
C ILE A 62 -28.77 9.99 7.31
N ILE A 63 -28.35 10.43 8.50
CA ILE A 63 -28.85 11.64 9.13
C ILE A 63 -27.72 12.39 9.79
N SER A 64 -27.59 13.68 9.48
CA SER A 64 -26.62 14.53 10.17
C SER A 64 -27.16 15.04 11.51
N HIS A 65 -26.28 15.50 12.39
CA HIS A 65 -26.68 16.44 13.44
C HIS A 65 -27.21 17.74 12.83
N SER A 66 -28.03 18.45 13.60
CA SER A 66 -28.60 19.73 13.15
C SER A 66 -27.50 20.79 13.06
N LYS A 67 -27.10 21.16 11.84
CA LYS A 67 -26.11 22.21 11.57
C LYS A 67 -26.50 22.96 10.30
N HIS A 68 -26.38 24.28 10.31
CA HIS A 68 -26.65 25.10 9.12
C HIS A 68 -25.64 24.78 8.02
N ASN A 69 -26.10 24.82 6.76
CA ASN A 69 -25.29 24.58 5.57
C ASN A 69 -24.58 23.22 5.58
N THR A 70 -25.25 22.18 6.08
CA THR A 70 -24.73 20.81 6.01
C THR A 70 -24.73 20.36 4.55
N TYR A 71 -23.64 19.75 4.10
CA TYR A 71 -23.51 19.24 2.74
C TYR A 71 -22.84 17.86 2.69
N ILE A 72 -23.02 17.20 1.54
CA ILE A 72 -22.29 16.00 1.13
C ILE A 72 -21.62 16.31 -0.20
N ASP A 73 -20.32 16.02 -0.27
CA ASP A 73 -19.52 16.15 -1.46
C ASP A 73 -19.27 14.78 -2.10
N PHE A 74 -19.25 14.79 -3.42
CA PHE A 74 -18.89 13.67 -4.29
C PHE A 74 -17.71 14.13 -5.13
N ASP A 75 -16.55 13.52 -4.90
CA ASP A 75 -15.36 13.68 -5.73
C ASP A 75 -15.24 12.47 -6.66
N LEU A 76 -15.31 12.71 -7.96
CA LEU A 76 -15.21 11.66 -8.98
C LEU A 76 -13.75 11.28 -9.34
N LYS A 77 -12.76 11.75 -8.56
CA LYS A 77 -11.32 11.52 -8.73
C LYS A 77 -10.86 11.89 -10.15
N ASP A 78 -10.36 10.92 -10.90
CA ASP A 78 -9.83 11.10 -12.27
C ASP A 78 -10.92 11.17 -13.35
N HIS A 79 -12.17 11.42 -12.94
CA HIS A 79 -13.32 11.47 -13.82
C HIS A 79 -14.05 12.81 -13.73
N GLN A 80 -14.68 13.17 -14.83
CA GLN A 80 -15.59 14.30 -14.92
C GLN A 80 -16.92 13.84 -15.49
N LEU A 81 -18.00 14.36 -14.95
CA LEU A 81 -19.35 14.05 -15.36
C LEU A 81 -19.98 15.27 -16.02
N ASN A 82 -20.44 15.09 -17.26
CA ASN A 82 -21.41 16.00 -17.86
C ASN A 82 -22.82 15.59 -17.39
N LEU A 83 -23.27 16.19 -16.28
CA LEU A 83 -24.52 15.85 -15.61
C LEU A 83 -25.72 16.35 -16.41
N THR A 84 -26.69 15.48 -16.66
CA THR A 84 -27.95 15.81 -17.34
C THR A 84 -29.14 15.74 -16.39
N LYS A 85 -29.12 14.85 -15.41
CA LYS A 85 -30.11 14.76 -14.33
C LYS A 85 -29.49 14.16 -13.07
N TYR A 86 -30.15 14.37 -11.94
CA TYR A 86 -29.93 13.55 -10.75
C TYR A 86 -31.27 13.13 -10.12
N LYS A 87 -31.18 12.08 -9.30
CA LYS A 87 -32.28 11.54 -8.53
C LYS A 87 -31.86 11.41 -7.08
N ILE A 88 -32.70 11.82 -6.14
CA ILE A 88 -32.51 11.58 -4.71
C ILE A 88 -33.72 10.88 -4.11
N ARG A 89 -33.47 10.01 -3.14
CA ARG A 89 -34.48 9.26 -2.40
C ARG A 89 -34.34 9.55 -0.91
N THR A 90 -35.46 9.83 -0.26
CA THR A 90 -35.52 10.01 1.20
C THR A 90 -35.67 8.68 1.93
N GLY A 91 -35.42 8.63 3.24
CA GLY A 91 -35.54 7.40 4.01
C GLY A 91 -36.98 6.90 4.26
N PRO A 92 -37.12 5.66 4.76
CA PRO A 92 -38.40 5.00 5.04
C PRO A 92 -39.09 5.53 6.32
N THR A 93 -39.36 6.84 6.38
CA THR A 93 -40.07 7.48 7.50
C THR A 93 -41.42 8.07 7.07
N GLU A 94 -42.29 8.31 8.04
CA GLU A 94 -43.60 8.92 7.81
C GLU A 94 -43.50 10.40 7.40
N GLU A 95 -44.58 10.91 6.80
CA GLU A 95 -44.69 12.30 6.37
C GLU A 95 -44.40 13.28 7.53
N GLY A 96 -43.65 14.35 7.26
CA GLY A 96 -43.27 15.37 8.24
C GLY A 96 -41.95 15.11 8.98
N VAL A 97 -41.32 13.94 8.78
CA VAL A 97 -40.15 13.52 9.55
C VAL A 97 -38.85 13.68 8.76
N ASN A 98 -38.04 14.67 9.13
CA ASN A 98 -36.68 14.98 8.66
C ASN A 98 -36.44 15.10 7.14
N HIS A 99 -37.43 14.82 6.29
CA HIS A 99 -37.31 14.83 4.84
C HIS A 99 -36.75 16.16 4.31
N LEU A 100 -35.75 16.05 3.42
CA LEU A 100 -35.13 17.21 2.79
C LEU A 100 -36.18 18.05 2.05
N ARG A 101 -36.08 19.38 2.19
CA ARG A 101 -37.11 20.32 1.74
C ARG A 101 -36.56 21.48 0.91
N SER A 102 -35.37 21.96 1.26
CA SER A 102 -34.64 22.93 0.47
C SER A 102 -33.19 22.49 0.35
N TRP A 103 -32.69 22.43 -0.89
CA TRP A 103 -31.31 22.04 -1.18
C TRP A 103 -30.84 22.67 -2.48
N SER A 104 -29.53 22.70 -2.66
CA SER A 104 -28.89 23.01 -3.94
C SER A 104 -27.96 21.88 -4.34
N LEU A 105 -27.91 21.58 -5.63
CA LEU A 105 -26.84 20.79 -6.22
C LEU A 105 -25.83 21.76 -6.82
N LEU A 106 -24.57 21.66 -6.41
CA LEU A 106 -23.48 22.48 -6.93
C LEU A 106 -22.42 21.60 -7.60
N CYS A 107 -21.59 22.20 -8.46
CA CYS A 107 -20.47 21.55 -9.13
C CYS A 107 -19.18 22.39 -9.05
N SER A 108 -18.03 21.73 -9.17
CA SER A 108 -16.70 22.36 -9.20
C SER A 108 -15.68 21.46 -9.93
N ASN A 109 -14.59 22.05 -10.41
CA ASN A 109 -13.40 21.34 -10.92
C ASN A 109 -12.17 21.49 -10.01
N ASP A 110 -12.22 22.36 -8.99
CA ASP A 110 -11.11 22.59 -8.05
C ASP A 110 -11.45 22.22 -6.59
N GLY A 111 -12.68 21.75 -6.35
CA GLY A 111 -13.18 21.38 -5.02
C GLY A 111 -13.36 22.56 -4.06
N GLN A 112 -13.15 23.80 -4.51
CA GLN A 112 -13.18 25.01 -3.68
C GLN A 112 -14.24 26.01 -4.17
N ASN A 113 -14.23 26.31 -5.47
CA ASN A 113 -15.14 27.25 -6.10
C ASN A 113 -16.30 26.50 -6.73
N PHE A 114 -17.46 26.54 -6.07
CA PHE A 114 -18.66 25.85 -6.50
C PHE A 114 -19.65 26.75 -7.25
N THR A 115 -20.21 26.24 -8.34
CA THR A 115 -21.30 26.86 -9.10
C THR A 115 -22.59 26.06 -8.89
N THR A 116 -23.72 26.74 -8.72
CA THR A 116 -25.02 26.09 -8.53
C THR A 116 -25.57 25.55 -9.85
N LEU A 117 -25.84 24.24 -9.91
CA LEU A 117 -26.54 23.58 -11.02
C LEU A 117 -28.07 23.64 -10.85
N GLU A 118 -28.55 23.43 -9.63
CA GLU A 118 -29.98 23.52 -9.31
C GLU A 118 -30.18 24.04 -7.88
N ASN A 119 -31.25 24.81 -7.67
CA ASN A 119 -31.71 25.23 -6.35
C ASN A 119 -33.19 24.87 -6.19
N VAL A 120 -33.49 23.99 -5.24
CA VAL A 120 -34.84 23.56 -4.90
C VAL A 120 -35.22 24.17 -3.56
N GLU A 121 -36.31 24.91 -3.52
CA GLU A 121 -36.78 25.58 -2.30
C GLU A 121 -38.17 25.09 -1.88
N LYS A 122 -38.30 24.74 -0.60
CA LYS A 122 -39.60 24.48 0.05
C LYS A 122 -40.43 23.42 -0.67
N SER A 123 -39.78 22.41 -1.23
CA SER A 123 -40.40 21.31 -1.97
C SER A 123 -40.87 20.20 -1.04
N ASP A 124 -42.10 19.72 -1.25
CA ASP A 124 -42.67 18.58 -0.54
C ASP A 124 -42.50 17.25 -1.32
N ALA A 125 -41.71 17.26 -2.41
CA ALA A 125 -41.51 16.09 -3.28
C ALA A 125 -40.92 14.87 -2.54
N LEU A 126 -40.10 15.12 -1.52
CA LEU A 126 -39.50 14.09 -0.68
C LEU A 126 -40.27 13.84 0.62
N ASN A 127 -41.44 14.46 0.82
CA ASN A 127 -42.17 14.33 2.08
C ASN A 127 -42.97 13.02 2.14
N GLY A 128 -42.42 11.98 2.77
CA GLY A 128 -43.05 10.68 2.98
C GLY A 128 -42.15 9.48 2.68
N PHE A 129 -42.68 8.29 2.91
CA PHE A 129 -41.95 7.02 2.87
C PHE A 129 -41.26 6.78 1.52
N GLU A 130 -39.92 6.73 1.53
CA GLU A 130 -39.05 6.43 0.38
C GLU A 130 -39.37 7.22 -0.90
N LYS A 131 -39.94 8.42 -0.77
CA LYS A 131 -40.20 9.30 -1.91
C LYS A 131 -38.92 9.67 -2.65
N VAL A 132 -39.08 9.82 -3.95
CA VAL A 132 -38.00 10.11 -4.89
C VAL A 132 -38.26 11.46 -5.54
N TYR A 133 -37.23 12.30 -5.57
CA TYR A 133 -37.17 13.50 -6.38
C TYR A 133 -36.27 13.26 -7.59
N VAL A 134 -36.68 13.74 -8.75
CA VAL A 134 -35.92 13.74 -10.00
C VAL A 134 -35.79 15.18 -10.46
N SER A 135 -34.58 15.60 -10.79
CA SER A 135 -34.31 16.97 -11.22
C SER A 135 -34.94 17.29 -12.58
N ASN A 136 -35.06 18.59 -12.85
CA ASN A 136 -35.22 19.05 -14.24
C ASN A 136 -33.97 18.70 -15.07
N ASP A 137 -34.04 18.92 -16.38
CA ASP A 137 -32.87 18.77 -17.24
C ASP A 137 -31.79 19.79 -16.85
N ILE A 138 -30.58 19.30 -16.64
CA ILE A 138 -29.40 20.09 -16.30
C ILE A 138 -28.52 20.21 -17.53
N VAL A 139 -28.04 21.42 -17.79
CA VAL A 139 -27.06 21.70 -18.84
C VAL A 139 -25.82 22.24 -18.17
N CYS A 140 -24.78 21.41 -18.08
CA CYS A 140 -23.49 21.86 -17.58
C CYS A 140 -22.76 22.71 -18.64
N SER A 141 -22.08 23.77 -18.21
CA SER A 141 -21.20 24.57 -19.07
C SER A 141 -19.97 23.78 -19.54
N GLU A 142 -19.55 22.80 -18.75
CA GLU A 142 -18.45 21.87 -18.99
C GLU A 142 -18.63 20.64 -18.08
N PRO A 143 -17.91 19.53 -18.32
CA PRO A 143 -17.89 18.41 -17.38
C PRO A 143 -17.24 18.78 -16.04
N TYR A 144 -17.77 18.24 -14.93
CA TYR A 144 -17.30 18.56 -13.58
C TYR A 144 -16.83 17.33 -12.80
N ARG A 145 -15.76 17.48 -12.00
CA ARG A 145 -15.22 16.44 -11.09
C ARG A 145 -15.98 16.39 -9.76
N TYR A 146 -16.29 17.54 -9.17
CA TYR A 146 -16.88 17.64 -7.84
C TYR A 146 -18.36 17.98 -7.93
N PHE A 147 -19.18 17.33 -7.11
CA PHE A 147 -20.58 17.66 -6.90
C PHE A 147 -20.89 17.80 -5.42
N ARG A 148 -21.74 18.78 -5.05
CA ARG A 148 -22.12 19.05 -3.66
C ARG A 148 -23.63 19.08 -3.52
N LEU A 149 -24.18 18.22 -2.67
CA LEU A 149 -25.56 18.31 -2.23
C LEU A 149 -25.61 19.14 -0.94
N LEU A 150 -26.01 20.41 -1.05
CA LEU A 150 -26.07 21.36 0.06
C LEU A 150 -27.50 21.51 0.58
N MET A 151 -27.73 21.29 1.87
CA MET A 151 -28.98 21.64 2.52
C MET A 151 -29.05 23.17 2.75
N THR A 152 -30.00 23.83 2.08
CA THR A 152 -30.14 25.31 2.10
C THR A 152 -31.24 25.81 3.03
N GLY A 153 -32.06 24.93 3.60
CA GLY A 153 -33.13 25.30 4.49
C GLY A 153 -33.56 24.16 5.42
N LYS A 154 -34.46 24.46 6.36
CA LYS A 154 -34.97 23.49 7.32
C LYS A 154 -35.77 22.37 6.61
N ASN A 155 -35.59 21.15 7.09
CA ASN A 155 -36.35 19.98 6.66
C ASN A 155 -37.81 20.00 7.17
N HIS A 156 -38.58 18.96 6.85
CA HIS A 156 -39.99 18.86 7.24
C HIS A 156 -40.22 18.82 8.77
N SER A 157 -39.24 18.41 9.56
CA SER A 157 -39.26 18.49 11.03
C SER A 157 -38.76 19.83 11.58
N ARG A 158 -38.59 20.85 10.72
CA ARG A 158 -38.06 22.17 11.07
C ARG A 158 -36.64 22.15 11.64
N ARG A 159 -35.88 21.09 11.34
CA ARG A 159 -34.48 20.91 11.74
C ARG A 159 -33.53 21.18 10.57
N SER A 160 -32.28 21.50 10.89
CA SER A 160 -31.19 21.65 9.91
C SER A 160 -30.34 20.38 9.84
N CYS A 161 -30.96 19.20 9.83
CA CYS A 161 -30.27 17.94 9.62
C CYS A 161 -30.55 17.41 8.22
N LEU A 162 -29.49 17.04 7.52
CA LEU A 162 -29.54 16.41 6.20
C LEU A 162 -29.96 14.96 6.40
N PHE A 163 -31.05 14.56 5.76
CA PHE A 163 -31.63 13.23 5.83
C PHE A 163 -31.80 12.69 4.42
N LEU A 164 -31.07 11.63 4.08
CA LEU A 164 -30.98 11.10 2.73
C LEU A 164 -30.79 9.59 2.78
N GLN A 165 -31.41 8.88 1.85
CA GLN A 165 -31.19 7.45 1.67
C GLN A 165 -30.29 7.19 0.46
N HIS A 166 -30.56 7.82 -0.67
CA HIS A 166 -29.81 7.53 -1.89
C HIS A 166 -29.75 8.72 -2.85
N ILE A 167 -28.68 8.78 -3.65
CA ILE A 167 -28.49 9.71 -4.75
C ILE A 167 -27.93 8.97 -5.97
N GLU A 168 -28.38 9.36 -7.15
CA GLU A 168 -27.92 8.82 -8.43
C GLU A 168 -27.81 9.94 -9.46
N PHE A 169 -26.76 9.86 -10.28
CA PHE A 169 -26.48 10.82 -11.34
C PHE A 169 -26.70 10.22 -12.72
N PHE A 170 -27.09 11.06 -13.67
CA PHE A 170 -27.32 10.69 -15.07
C PHE A 170 -26.55 11.65 -15.96
N GLY A 171 -25.93 11.14 -17.02
CA GLY A 171 -25.07 11.92 -17.89
C GLY A 171 -23.97 11.09 -18.51
N LEU A 172 -22.94 11.79 -19.00
CA LEU A 172 -21.76 11.18 -19.60
C LEU A 172 -20.56 11.31 -18.66
N LEU A 173 -20.14 10.20 -18.07
CA LEU A 173 -18.91 10.10 -17.28
C LEU A 173 -17.72 9.86 -18.22
N MET A 174 -16.70 10.68 -18.09
CA MET A 174 -15.47 10.66 -18.88
C MET A 174 -14.27 10.68 -17.94
N GLY A 175 -13.14 10.08 -18.31
CA GLY A 175 -11.95 10.08 -17.46
C GLY A 175 -10.96 8.99 -17.78
N ALA A 176 -10.19 8.59 -16.78
CA ALA A 176 -9.28 7.45 -16.81
C ALA A 176 -10.01 6.15 -17.17
N GLN A 177 -9.26 5.11 -17.57
CA GLN A 177 -9.87 3.78 -17.73
C GLN A 177 -10.40 3.32 -16.36
N ILE A 178 -11.63 2.82 -16.34
CA ILE A 178 -12.21 2.19 -15.15
C ILE A 178 -11.52 0.83 -14.99
N VAL A 179 -10.43 0.81 -14.23
CA VAL A 179 -9.74 -0.40 -13.82
C VAL A 179 -10.21 -0.73 -12.41
N ASN A 180 -10.50 -2.00 -12.13
CA ASN A 180 -10.82 -2.45 -10.78
C ASN A 180 -9.49 -2.61 -10.01
N PRO A 181 -9.12 -1.72 -9.08
CA PRO A 181 -7.86 -1.86 -8.35
C PRO A 181 -7.90 -3.04 -7.36
N PHE A 182 -9.06 -3.69 -7.19
CA PHE A 182 -9.28 -4.83 -6.31
C PHE A 182 -9.30 -6.17 -7.05
N LYS A 183 -8.91 -6.22 -8.33
CA LYS A 183 -8.97 -7.46 -9.14
C LYS A 183 -8.24 -8.64 -8.49
N ASN A 184 -7.22 -8.35 -7.67
CA ASN A 184 -6.37 -9.34 -7.03
C ASN A 184 -6.77 -9.66 -5.58
N TYR A 185 -7.84 -9.06 -5.05
CA TYR A 185 -8.28 -9.25 -3.66
C TYR A 185 -9.65 -9.93 -3.60
N SER A 186 -9.75 -10.95 -2.76
CA SER A 186 -11.04 -11.50 -2.34
C SER A 186 -11.81 -10.50 -1.46
N GLN A 187 -13.13 -10.66 -1.40
CA GLN A 187 -13.98 -9.78 -0.59
C GLN A 187 -13.63 -9.82 0.91
N SER A 188 -13.20 -10.98 1.42
CA SER A 188 -12.74 -11.13 2.80
C SER A 188 -11.42 -10.39 3.07
N GLU A 189 -10.52 -10.33 2.10
CA GLU A 189 -9.26 -9.58 2.23
C GLU A 189 -9.51 -8.08 2.21
N ILE A 190 -10.42 -7.61 1.34
CA ILE A 190 -10.84 -6.21 1.31
C ILE A 190 -11.45 -5.80 2.65
N GLU A 191 -12.35 -6.61 3.22
CA GLU A 191 -12.97 -6.33 4.51
C GLU A 191 -11.93 -6.30 5.64
N SER A 192 -11.00 -7.26 5.64
CA SER A 192 -9.93 -7.33 6.64
C SER A 192 -8.99 -6.11 6.57
N LEU A 193 -8.61 -5.70 5.35
CA LEU A 193 -7.78 -4.50 5.14
C LEU A 193 -8.55 -3.22 5.48
N ARG A 194 -9.87 -3.20 5.28
CA ARG A 194 -10.75 -2.08 5.68
C ARG A 194 -10.82 -1.94 7.20
N GLU A 195 -10.93 -3.05 7.93
CA GLU A 195 -10.85 -3.00 9.40
C GLU A 195 -9.52 -2.47 9.90
N VAL A 196 -8.41 -2.78 9.21
CA VAL A 196 -7.09 -2.22 9.53
C VAL A 196 -7.10 -0.72 9.23
N PHE A 197 -7.54 -0.30 8.05
CA PHE A 197 -7.64 1.12 7.68
C PHE A 197 -8.44 1.93 8.69
N GLU A 198 -9.62 1.46 9.08
CA GLU A 198 -10.48 2.12 10.08
C GLU A 198 -9.87 2.16 11.49
N LYS A 199 -8.95 1.24 11.83
CA LYS A 199 -8.19 1.31 13.09
C LYS A 199 -7.09 2.36 13.03
N ILE A 200 -6.58 2.66 11.84
CA ILE A 200 -5.53 3.66 11.61
C ILE A 200 -6.16 5.06 11.57
N ASP A 201 -7.27 5.22 10.85
CA ASP A 201 -8.10 6.45 10.73
C ASP A 201 -8.73 6.79 12.09
N LYS A 202 -8.00 7.54 12.94
CA LYS A 202 -8.41 7.84 14.31
C LYS A 202 -9.48 8.91 14.34
N ASP A 203 -9.43 9.85 13.41
CA ASP A 203 -10.36 10.96 13.35
C ASP A 203 -11.66 10.62 12.57
N GLY A 204 -11.66 9.49 11.86
CA GLY A 204 -12.81 8.97 11.11
C GLY A 204 -13.07 9.77 9.84
N SER A 205 -12.07 10.47 9.31
CA SER A 205 -12.17 11.29 8.10
C SER A 205 -12.43 10.44 6.85
N GLY A 206 -12.10 9.15 6.90
CA GLY A 206 -12.13 8.25 5.76
C GLY A 206 -10.84 8.28 4.91
N GLU A 207 -9.82 9.01 5.35
CA GLU A 207 -8.51 9.17 4.71
C GLU A 207 -7.43 9.11 5.80
N LEU A 208 -6.23 8.61 5.49
CA LEU A 208 -5.14 8.57 6.47
C LEU A 208 -4.23 9.77 6.27
N ASP A 209 -4.05 10.56 7.33
CA ASP A 209 -3.02 11.60 7.31
C ASP A 209 -1.61 11.02 7.47
N SER A 210 -0.60 11.87 7.30
CA SER A 210 0.81 11.45 7.39
C SER A 210 1.19 10.92 8.77
N ASN A 211 0.60 11.43 9.85
CA ASN A 211 0.87 10.95 11.21
C ASN A 211 0.20 9.60 11.46
N GLU A 212 -1.05 9.44 11.04
CA GLU A 212 -1.82 8.20 11.19
C GLU A 212 -1.12 7.05 10.45
N LEU A 213 -0.71 7.27 9.20
CA LEU A 213 0.07 6.28 8.46
C LEU A 213 1.43 6.04 9.12
N SER A 214 2.14 7.10 9.55
CA SER A 214 3.47 6.95 10.20
C SER A 214 3.40 6.06 11.43
N ILE A 215 2.43 6.31 12.31
CA ILE A 215 2.24 5.51 13.53
C ILE A 215 1.90 4.06 13.18
N PHE A 216 1.06 3.85 12.16
CA PHE A 216 0.74 2.50 11.73
C PHE A 216 1.97 1.75 11.20
N LEU A 217 2.72 2.40 10.30
CA LEU A 217 3.93 1.84 9.72
C LEU A 217 4.95 1.54 10.81
N GLU A 218 5.30 2.49 11.68
CA GLU A 218 6.28 2.28 12.77
C GLU A 218 5.93 1.10 13.68
N ASN A 219 4.65 0.84 13.93
CA ASN A 219 4.21 -0.22 14.85
C ASN A 219 4.03 -1.60 14.20
N HIS A 220 3.85 -1.68 12.88
CA HIS A 220 3.52 -2.94 12.19
C HIS A 220 4.53 -3.35 11.12
N PHE A 221 5.37 -2.41 10.69
CA PHE A 221 6.43 -2.61 9.71
C PHE A 221 7.71 -1.96 10.21
N PRO A 222 8.83 -2.69 10.34
CA PRO A 222 10.11 -2.10 10.72
C PRO A 222 10.73 -1.30 9.55
N LEU A 223 9.99 -0.33 9.00
CA LEU A 223 10.48 0.58 7.98
C LEU A 223 11.32 1.67 8.68
N PRO A 224 12.55 1.94 8.21
CA PRO A 224 13.34 3.08 8.65
C PRO A 224 12.50 4.37 8.59
N LYS A 225 12.56 5.22 9.62
CA LYS A 225 11.76 6.47 9.67
C LYS A 225 11.92 7.38 8.45
N LYS A 226 13.08 7.33 7.79
CA LYS A 226 13.36 8.05 6.54
C LYS A 226 12.54 7.57 5.35
N MET A 227 12.03 6.34 5.39
CA MET A 227 11.18 5.76 4.34
C MET A 227 9.73 6.19 4.48
N ILE A 228 9.24 6.52 5.67
CA ILE A 228 7.82 6.82 5.89
C ILE A 228 7.30 7.98 5.02
N PRO A 229 7.99 9.14 4.90
CA PRO A 229 7.55 10.21 4.00
C PRO A 229 7.53 9.80 2.53
N ILE A 230 8.46 8.94 2.13
CA ILE A 230 8.55 8.44 0.75
C ILE A 230 7.42 7.42 0.52
N ALA A 231 7.12 6.54 1.48
CA ALA A 231 6.01 5.60 1.42
C ALA A 231 4.70 6.38 1.25
N PHE A 232 4.52 7.42 2.05
CA PHE A 232 3.36 8.30 1.94
C PHE A 232 3.21 8.87 0.53
N ARG A 233 4.28 9.45 -0.03
CA ARG A 233 4.28 10.00 -1.40
C ARG A 233 4.06 8.93 -2.48
N VAL A 234 4.55 7.71 -2.27
CA VAL A 234 4.31 6.58 -3.17
C VAL A 234 2.84 6.13 -3.15
N CYS A 235 2.15 6.34 -2.02
CA CYS A 235 0.75 5.98 -1.85
C CYS A 235 -0.20 7.07 -2.36
N ASP A 236 0.04 8.32 -1.98
CA ASP A 236 -0.77 9.51 -2.28
C ASP A 236 -0.63 9.91 -3.77
N LYS A 237 -1.27 9.13 -4.64
CA LYS A 237 -1.18 9.29 -6.10
C LYS A 237 -1.89 10.55 -6.56
N ASP A 238 -2.98 10.92 -5.89
CA ASP A 238 -3.74 12.11 -6.23
C ASP A 238 -3.20 13.41 -5.59
N ASN A 239 -2.11 13.30 -4.81
CA ASN A 239 -1.46 14.39 -4.08
C ASN A 239 -2.45 15.16 -3.19
N SER A 240 -3.45 14.46 -2.65
CA SER A 240 -4.42 15.04 -1.72
C SER A 240 -3.78 15.45 -0.39
N GLY A 241 -2.58 14.93 -0.08
CA GLY A 241 -1.93 15.07 1.22
C GLY A 241 -2.50 14.11 2.26
N THR A 242 -3.32 13.16 1.83
CA THR A 242 -3.97 12.12 2.63
C THR A 242 -4.00 10.82 1.82
N ILE A 243 -4.22 9.67 2.45
CA ILE A 243 -4.26 8.37 1.76
C ILE A 243 -5.66 7.80 1.83
N GLY A 244 -6.30 7.66 0.67
CA GLY A 244 -7.57 6.94 0.53
C GLY A 244 -7.41 5.43 0.70
N PHE A 245 -8.53 4.72 0.88
CA PHE A 245 -8.50 3.27 1.07
C PHE A 245 -7.93 2.50 -0.15
N ASP A 246 -8.13 2.97 -1.37
CA ASP A 246 -7.52 2.37 -2.57
C ASP A 246 -6.01 2.57 -2.64
N GLU A 247 -5.54 3.74 -2.24
CA GLU A 247 -4.11 4.06 -2.16
C GLU A 247 -3.42 3.21 -1.09
N PHE A 248 -4.09 3.04 0.05
CA PHE A 248 -3.69 2.10 1.10
C PHE A 248 -3.62 0.65 0.58
N LEU A 249 -4.61 0.19 -0.19
CA LEU A 249 -4.56 -1.15 -0.79
C LEU A 249 -3.44 -1.30 -1.81
N ASN A 250 -3.23 -0.28 -2.65
CA ASN A 250 -2.16 -0.27 -3.63
C ASN A 250 -0.79 -0.38 -2.94
N PHE A 251 -0.63 0.28 -1.81
CA PHE A 251 0.56 0.13 -0.96
C PHE A 251 0.75 -1.30 -0.45
N PHE A 252 -0.30 -1.93 0.08
CA PHE A 252 -0.24 -3.33 0.50
C PHE A 252 0.07 -4.27 -0.67
N ASN A 253 -0.45 -4.00 -1.87
CA ASN A 253 -0.13 -4.79 -3.06
C ASN A 253 1.36 -4.70 -3.42
N ILE A 254 1.95 -3.49 -3.35
CA ILE A 254 3.38 -3.29 -3.56
C ILE A 254 4.18 -4.08 -2.52
N LEU A 255 3.84 -3.95 -1.23
CA LEU A 255 4.54 -4.66 -0.15
C LEU A 255 4.45 -6.18 -0.26
N GLN A 256 3.30 -6.72 -0.67
CA GLN A 256 3.13 -8.16 -0.87
C GLN A 256 3.90 -8.65 -2.10
N THR A 257 3.85 -7.90 -3.21
CA THR A 257 4.51 -8.28 -4.46
C THR A 257 6.03 -8.17 -4.36
N LEU A 258 6.56 -7.20 -3.60
CA LEU A 258 8.00 -7.11 -3.28
C LEU A 258 8.53 -8.34 -2.54
N LYS A 259 7.67 -9.04 -1.79
CA LYS A 259 8.00 -10.24 -1.02
C LYS A 259 7.73 -11.54 -1.80
N SER A 260 7.32 -11.45 -3.06
CA SER A 260 7.00 -12.60 -3.90
C SER A 260 8.18 -13.02 -4.78
N ASP A 261 8.12 -14.23 -5.35
CA ASP A 261 9.14 -14.76 -6.26
C ASP A 261 9.33 -13.92 -7.55
N ASP A 262 8.37 -13.04 -7.88
CA ASP A 262 8.45 -12.10 -9.01
C ASP A 262 8.19 -10.66 -8.53
N PRO A 263 9.21 -9.95 -8.02
CA PRO A 263 9.06 -8.58 -7.52
C PRO A 263 9.00 -7.53 -8.65
N ILE A 264 9.18 -7.92 -9.91
CA ILE A 264 9.24 -7.00 -11.06
C ILE A 264 7.98 -6.10 -11.17
N PRO A 265 6.75 -6.60 -11.00
CA PRO A 265 5.57 -5.75 -11.03
C PRO A 265 5.58 -4.71 -9.91
N ALA A 266 6.08 -5.06 -8.72
CA ALA A 266 6.21 -4.11 -7.61
C ALA A 266 7.24 -3.02 -7.90
N TYR A 267 8.39 -3.38 -8.47
CA TYR A 267 9.39 -2.41 -8.90
C TYR A 267 8.84 -1.46 -9.96
N ARG A 268 8.04 -1.96 -10.93
CA ARG A 268 7.38 -1.10 -11.91
C ARG A 268 6.37 -0.16 -11.28
N MET A 269 5.60 -0.64 -10.30
CA MET A 269 4.66 0.19 -9.54
C MET A 269 5.38 1.27 -8.72
N LEU A 270 6.49 0.91 -8.07
CA LEU A 270 7.33 1.83 -7.30
C LEU A 270 7.97 2.89 -8.19
N PHE A 271 8.52 2.48 -9.34
CA PHE A 271 9.09 3.37 -10.34
C PHE A 271 8.07 4.41 -10.78
N GLY A 272 6.86 3.97 -11.15
CA GLY A 272 5.78 4.88 -11.56
C GLY A 272 5.29 5.79 -10.43
N ALA A 273 5.40 5.38 -9.18
CA ALA A 273 5.01 6.21 -8.04
C ALA A 273 6.07 7.28 -7.67
N ILE A 274 7.35 6.99 -7.93
CA ILE A 274 8.47 7.92 -7.68
C ILE A 274 8.68 8.86 -8.86
N ASP A 275 8.36 8.42 -10.08
CA ASP A 275 8.33 9.24 -11.29
C ASP A 275 7.07 10.11 -11.35
N VAL A 276 6.93 11.03 -10.40
CA VAL A 276 5.76 11.93 -10.23
C VAL A 276 5.49 12.75 -11.51
N GLU A 277 6.52 13.02 -12.31
CA GLU A 277 6.40 13.84 -13.52
C GLU A 277 6.12 13.00 -14.79
N ILE A 278 6.01 11.67 -14.68
CA ILE A 278 5.79 10.72 -15.77
C ILE A 278 6.80 10.94 -16.91
N LYS A 279 8.06 11.15 -16.53
CA LYS A 279 9.16 11.29 -17.50
C LYS A 279 9.56 9.95 -18.10
N ASN A 280 9.10 8.85 -17.50
CA ASN A 280 9.55 7.48 -17.68
C ASN A 280 11.04 7.30 -17.35
N SER A 281 11.60 8.18 -16.51
CA SER A 281 13.00 8.15 -16.07
C SER A 281 13.22 8.84 -14.71
N LEU A 282 14.10 8.26 -13.87
CA LEU A 282 14.42 8.78 -12.54
C LEU A 282 15.74 9.57 -12.54
N ASP A 283 15.74 10.74 -11.90
CA ASP A 283 16.98 11.46 -11.59
C ASP A 283 17.67 10.92 -10.32
N VAL A 284 18.81 11.52 -9.95
CA VAL A 284 19.64 11.10 -8.79
C VAL A 284 18.80 10.96 -7.51
N ASN A 285 17.95 11.92 -7.18
CA ASN A 285 17.19 11.89 -5.93
C ASN A 285 16.08 10.84 -5.98
N GLN A 286 15.39 10.75 -7.12
CA GLN A 286 14.37 9.74 -7.36
C GLN A 286 14.96 8.33 -7.34
N LEU A 287 16.16 8.14 -7.88
CA LEU A 287 16.88 6.86 -7.85
C LEU A 287 17.24 6.46 -6.42
N LEU A 288 17.71 7.40 -5.59
CA LEU A 288 17.99 7.14 -4.17
C LEU A 288 16.76 6.63 -3.42
N GLU A 289 15.62 7.26 -3.64
CA GLU A 289 14.35 6.87 -3.03
C GLU A 289 13.87 5.50 -3.53
N PHE A 290 13.98 5.26 -4.83
CA PHE A 290 13.61 3.99 -5.45
C PHE A 290 14.43 2.84 -4.88
N CYS A 291 15.75 3.02 -4.82
CA CYS A 291 16.69 2.07 -4.27
C CYS A 291 16.45 1.81 -2.78
N LEU A 292 16.11 2.84 -2.00
CA LEU A 292 15.74 2.67 -0.60
C LEU A 292 14.48 1.81 -0.43
N PHE A 293 13.46 1.97 -1.28
CA PHE A 293 12.23 1.16 -1.26
C PHE A 293 12.39 -0.24 -1.81
N ALA A 294 13.27 -0.41 -2.79
CA ALA A 294 13.60 -1.70 -3.36
C ALA A 294 14.54 -2.53 -2.46
N ASN A 295 14.89 -2.03 -1.26
CA ASN A 295 15.84 -2.64 -0.32
C ASN A 295 17.29 -2.72 -0.84
N HIS A 296 17.69 -1.78 -1.70
CA HIS A 296 19.03 -1.64 -2.26
C HIS A 296 19.59 -0.22 -2.05
N PRO A 297 19.75 0.28 -0.82
CA PRO A 297 20.12 1.69 -0.58
C PRO A 297 21.49 2.04 -1.19
N ILE A 298 21.50 3.06 -2.06
CA ILE A 298 22.71 3.60 -2.71
C ILE A 298 23.07 5.00 -2.17
N SER A 299 24.32 5.43 -2.32
CA SER A 299 24.77 6.79 -1.98
C SER A 299 24.50 7.76 -3.13
N GLN A 300 24.56 9.07 -2.86
CA GLN A 300 24.39 10.07 -3.91
C GLN A 300 25.47 9.96 -5.00
N GLU A 301 26.70 9.64 -4.61
CA GLU A 301 27.83 9.40 -5.52
C GLU A 301 27.60 8.13 -6.35
N GLU A 302 27.11 7.06 -5.73
CA GLU A 302 26.77 5.82 -6.43
C GLU A 302 25.62 6.03 -7.42
N ALA A 303 24.58 6.77 -7.02
CA ALA A 303 23.49 7.15 -7.91
C ALA A 303 24.00 7.95 -9.13
N GLN A 304 24.92 8.89 -8.93
CA GLN A 304 25.55 9.64 -10.01
C GLN A 304 26.39 8.74 -10.92
N GLN A 305 27.13 7.79 -10.36
CA GLN A 305 27.94 6.84 -11.12
C GLN A 305 27.05 5.90 -11.95
N ILE A 306 25.98 5.37 -11.37
CA ILE A 306 25.05 4.48 -12.06
C ILE A 306 24.39 5.22 -13.22
N ILE A 307 23.94 6.46 -13.00
CA ILE A 307 23.42 7.31 -14.08
C ILE A 307 24.49 7.49 -15.16
N GLN A 308 25.70 7.88 -14.79
CA GLN A 308 26.77 8.10 -15.78
C GLN A 308 27.10 6.85 -16.62
N GLU A 309 27.01 5.65 -16.04
CA GLU A 309 27.37 4.39 -16.70
C GLU A 309 26.23 3.77 -17.51
N HIS A 310 24.97 4.00 -17.12
CA HIS A 310 23.79 3.30 -17.64
C HIS A 310 22.76 4.23 -18.30
N ASP A 311 22.96 5.54 -18.27
CA ASP A 311 22.17 6.53 -19.03
C ASP A 311 22.47 6.39 -20.53
N SER A 312 21.65 5.59 -21.19
CA SER A 312 21.82 5.23 -22.61
C SER A 312 21.52 6.38 -23.57
N ASP A 313 20.71 7.36 -23.16
CA ASP A 313 20.27 8.46 -24.02
C ASP A 313 20.87 9.83 -23.65
N GLY A 314 21.59 9.91 -22.54
CA GLY A 314 22.37 11.06 -22.09
C GLY A 314 21.51 12.17 -21.49
N ASP A 315 20.28 11.87 -21.05
CA ASP A 315 19.36 12.85 -20.47
C ASP A 315 19.64 13.15 -18.97
N GLY A 316 20.60 12.43 -18.38
CA GLY A 316 20.99 12.52 -16.98
C GLY A 316 20.03 11.79 -16.04
N ARG A 317 19.21 10.87 -16.55
CA ARG A 317 18.22 10.06 -15.82
C ARG A 317 18.35 8.59 -16.23
N LEU A 318 17.61 7.72 -15.55
CA LEU A 318 17.56 6.30 -15.87
C LEU A 318 16.15 5.81 -16.10
N SER A 319 15.94 5.10 -17.20
CA SER A 319 14.69 4.38 -17.44
C SER A 319 14.56 3.17 -16.52
N PHE A 320 13.35 2.59 -16.43
CA PHE A 320 13.16 1.37 -15.65
C PHE A 320 14.07 0.24 -16.13
N GLU A 321 14.25 0.11 -17.44
CA GLU A 321 15.10 -0.91 -18.05
C GLU A 321 16.58 -0.72 -17.66
N ASP A 322 17.07 0.53 -17.59
CA ASP A 322 18.43 0.82 -17.15
C ASP A 322 18.61 0.48 -15.66
N ILE A 323 17.68 0.92 -14.81
CA ILE A 323 17.66 0.59 -13.37
C ILE A 323 17.59 -0.92 -13.15
N TYR A 324 16.75 -1.61 -13.91
CA TYR A 324 16.62 -3.06 -13.80
C TYR A 324 17.93 -3.75 -14.14
N SER A 325 18.59 -3.34 -15.23
CA SER A 325 19.88 -3.90 -15.63
C SER A 325 21.02 -3.61 -14.65
N ALA A 326 21.02 -2.41 -14.06
CA ALA A 326 22.09 -1.90 -13.20
C ALA A 326 21.96 -2.35 -11.74
N ILE A 327 20.72 -2.37 -11.20
CA ILE A 327 20.46 -2.48 -9.77
C ILE A 327 19.60 -3.71 -9.41
N LEU A 328 18.61 -4.08 -10.24
CA LEU A 328 17.60 -5.08 -9.84
C LEU A 328 17.81 -6.48 -10.43
N ASN A 329 18.66 -6.62 -11.45
CA ASN A 329 18.88 -7.90 -12.12
C ASN A 329 19.90 -8.76 -11.33
N PRO A 330 19.49 -9.90 -10.76
CA PRO A 330 20.35 -10.74 -9.92
C PRO A 330 21.60 -11.27 -10.65
N LYS A 331 21.54 -11.40 -11.99
CA LYS A 331 22.65 -11.93 -12.80
C LYS A 331 23.74 -10.91 -13.11
N THR A 332 23.46 -9.61 -12.97
CA THR A 332 24.43 -8.53 -13.20
C THR A 332 24.84 -7.85 -11.89
N TYR A 333 24.01 -7.95 -10.85
CA TYR A 333 24.23 -7.39 -9.51
C TYR A 333 25.42 -7.99 -8.74
N THR A 334 25.97 -9.13 -9.19
CA THR A 334 27.18 -9.79 -8.63
C THR A 334 28.47 -8.97 -8.77
N SER A 335 28.42 -7.75 -9.32
CA SER A 335 29.58 -6.89 -9.55
C SER A 335 29.69 -5.71 -8.58
N ILE A 336 28.70 -5.47 -7.71
CA ILE A 336 28.84 -4.53 -6.60
C ILE A 336 29.59 -5.28 -5.49
N LYS A 337 30.88 -5.00 -5.37
CA LYS A 337 31.70 -5.43 -4.22
C LYS A 337 30.95 -5.07 -2.92
N PRO A 338 31.03 -5.88 -1.84
CA PRO A 338 30.40 -5.56 -0.56
C PRO A 338 30.64 -4.08 -0.23
N ARG A 339 29.57 -3.28 -0.21
CA ARG A 339 29.67 -1.83 -0.07
C ARG A 339 30.29 -1.54 1.30
N ALA A 340 31.41 -0.84 1.30
CA ALA A 340 31.94 -0.30 2.53
C ALA A 340 30.96 0.75 3.05
N TYR A 341 30.43 0.58 4.27
CA TYR A 341 29.57 1.57 4.90
C TYR A 341 30.25 2.94 4.91
N THR A 342 29.52 3.98 4.51
CA THR A 342 30.01 5.36 4.66
C THR A 342 30.20 5.68 6.15
N LYS A 343 31.04 6.67 6.48
CA LYS A 343 31.26 7.06 7.88
C LYS A 343 29.97 7.37 8.63
N THR A 344 29.01 8.03 7.97
CA THR A 344 27.71 8.38 8.55
C THR A 344 26.81 7.15 8.77
N GLU A 345 26.88 6.15 7.88
CA GLU A 345 26.16 4.88 8.07
C GLU A 345 26.79 4.06 9.20
N GLN A 346 28.12 4.02 9.28
CA GLN A 346 28.82 3.41 10.41
C GLN A 346 28.45 4.11 11.72
N GLU A 347 28.35 5.43 11.75
CA GLU A 347 27.89 6.16 12.93
C GLU A 347 26.45 5.79 13.32
N GLN A 348 25.55 5.60 12.36
CA GLN A 348 24.17 5.20 12.64
C GLN A 348 24.05 3.75 13.13
N LEU A 349 24.75 2.82 12.46
CA LEU A 349 24.82 1.42 12.87
C LEU A 349 25.56 1.27 14.21
N ARG A 350 26.48 2.19 14.50
CA ARG A 350 27.14 2.25 15.80
C ARG A 350 26.19 2.61 16.92
N ILE A 351 25.26 3.55 16.68
CA ILE A 351 24.22 3.89 17.65
C ILE A 351 23.32 2.67 17.93
N GLU A 352 22.94 1.91 16.90
CA GLU A 352 22.19 0.66 17.08
C GLU A 352 23.01 -0.38 17.86
N PHE A 353 24.25 -0.61 17.47
CA PHE A 353 25.16 -1.53 18.16
C PHE A 353 25.31 -1.17 19.63
N ASP A 354 25.60 0.09 19.93
CA ASP A 354 25.75 0.59 21.30
C ASP A 354 24.43 0.52 22.09
N SER A 355 23.26 0.43 21.42
CA SER A 355 21.97 0.22 22.09
C SER A 355 21.73 -1.24 22.49
N ILE A 356 22.42 -2.18 21.84
CA ILE A 356 22.38 -3.62 22.13
C ILE A 356 23.44 -3.99 23.18
N ASP A 357 24.60 -3.34 23.13
CA ASP A 357 25.71 -3.45 24.08
C ASP A 357 25.34 -2.84 25.45
N GLU A 358 24.60 -3.60 26.26
CA GLU A 358 24.08 -3.13 27.55
C GLU A 358 25.19 -2.81 28.56
N ASP A 359 26.30 -3.57 28.52
CA ASP A 359 27.42 -3.39 29.44
C ASP A 359 28.48 -2.39 28.94
N GLY A 360 28.39 -1.98 27.67
CA GLY A 360 29.24 -0.98 27.04
C GLY A 360 30.67 -1.45 26.82
N ASN A 361 30.91 -2.75 26.72
CA ASN A 361 32.24 -3.33 26.55
C ASN A 361 32.76 -3.26 25.09
N GLY A 362 31.90 -2.84 24.16
CA GLY A 362 32.18 -2.70 22.73
C GLY A 362 32.01 -3.98 21.92
N GLN A 363 31.39 -5.02 22.48
CA GLN A 363 31.15 -6.33 21.88
C GLN A 363 29.79 -6.88 22.32
N LEU A 364 29.03 -7.48 21.41
CA LEU A 364 27.73 -8.06 21.72
C LEU A 364 27.87 -9.52 22.13
N ASN A 365 27.44 -9.85 23.34
CA ASN A 365 27.37 -11.22 23.80
C ASN A 365 26.05 -11.89 23.39
N ARG A 366 25.96 -13.20 23.65
CA ARG A 366 24.77 -14.00 23.32
C ARG A 366 23.49 -13.47 23.97
N ASP A 367 23.53 -13.06 25.23
CA ASP A 367 22.33 -12.63 25.97
C ASP A 367 21.81 -11.29 25.41
N GLU A 368 22.72 -10.37 25.04
CA GLU A 368 22.41 -9.09 24.40
C GLU A 368 21.75 -9.29 23.03
N LEU A 369 22.31 -10.19 22.21
CA LEU A 369 21.73 -10.55 20.91
C LEU A 369 20.41 -11.31 21.06
N GLU A 370 20.25 -12.20 22.05
CA GLU A 370 18.98 -12.91 22.29
C GLU A 370 17.86 -11.97 22.72
N LYS A 371 18.17 -10.93 23.51
CA LYS A 371 17.22 -9.86 23.83
C LYS A 371 16.85 -9.05 22.59
N PHE A 372 17.83 -8.68 21.78
CA PHE A 372 17.61 -7.91 20.55
C PHE A 372 16.81 -8.69 19.49
N CYS A 373 17.12 -9.98 19.32
CA CYS A 373 16.46 -10.88 18.37
C CYS A 373 15.19 -11.55 18.92
N GLY A 374 14.76 -11.22 20.14
CA GLY A 374 13.63 -11.84 20.82
C GLY A 374 12.28 -11.73 20.09
N SER A 375 11.29 -12.50 20.57
CA SER A 375 10.00 -12.85 19.91
C SER A 375 9.10 -11.71 19.41
N GLU A 376 9.44 -10.45 19.64
CA GLU A 376 8.70 -9.28 19.16
C GLU A 376 9.24 -8.73 17.82
N ASN A 377 10.45 -9.11 17.39
CA ASN A 377 11.11 -8.56 16.19
C ASN A 377 11.10 -9.49 14.95
N GLY A 378 10.44 -10.66 15.03
CA GLY A 378 10.16 -11.51 13.85
C GLY A 378 11.35 -12.21 13.21
N ILE A 379 12.56 -12.12 13.77
CA ILE A 379 13.72 -12.88 13.31
C ILE A 379 13.66 -14.25 13.99
N GLY A 380 13.55 -15.32 13.20
CA GLY A 380 13.22 -16.67 13.68
C GLY A 380 14.11 -17.22 14.82
N VAL A 381 13.65 -18.31 15.43
CA VAL A 381 14.14 -18.93 16.69
C VAL A 381 15.66 -19.25 16.73
N ASN A 382 16.39 -19.14 15.62
CA ASN A 382 17.83 -19.42 15.51
C ASN A 382 18.69 -18.23 15.07
N ALA A 383 18.14 -17.01 15.01
CA ALA A 383 18.84 -15.80 14.53
C ALA A 383 20.21 -15.60 15.18
N VAL A 384 20.28 -15.72 16.51
CA VAL A 384 21.52 -15.54 17.26
C VAL A 384 22.54 -16.62 16.91
N GLU A 385 22.11 -17.87 16.74
CA GLU A 385 23.02 -18.95 16.34
C GLU A 385 23.58 -18.72 14.93
N LEU A 386 22.78 -18.14 14.02
CA LEU A 386 23.23 -17.75 12.68
C LEU A 386 24.21 -16.57 12.68
N ILE A 387 23.98 -15.55 13.53
CA ILE A 387 24.90 -14.41 13.67
C ILE A 387 26.29 -14.93 14.05
N PHE A 388 26.39 -15.69 15.14
CA PHE A 388 27.66 -16.27 15.57
C PHE A 388 28.25 -17.19 14.51
N LEU A 389 27.44 -18.03 13.87
CA LEU A 389 27.96 -18.95 12.86
C LEU A 389 28.55 -18.24 11.63
N LEU A 390 27.96 -17.13 11.22
CA LEU A 390 28.32 -16.46 9.96
C LEU A 390 29.42 -15.43 10.12
N VAL A 391 29.51 -14.74 11.27
CA VAL A 391 30.43 -13.60 11.43
C VAL A 391 31.39 -13.68 12.60
N ASP A 392 31.19 -14.56 13.59
CA ASP A 392 32.17 -14.81 14.67
C ASP A 392 33.31 -15.71 14.16
N SER A 393 34.13 -15.14 13.28
CA SER A 393 35.18 -15.88 12.58
C SER A 393 36.29 -16.33 13.52
N ASP A 394 36.55 -15.59 14.60
CA ASP A 394 37.56 -15.91 15.59
C ASP A 394 37.05 -16.82 16.71
N ASN A 395 35.74 -17.11 16.73
CA ASN A 395 35.05 -17.90 17.75
C ASN A 395 35.28 -17.35 19.16
N SER A 396 35.35 -16.03 19.28
CA SER A 396 35.47 -15.34 20.56
C SER A 396 34.22 -15.53 21.43
N GLY A 397 33.08 -15.85 20.82
CA GLY A 397 31.78 -15.94 21.50
C GLY A 397 31.17 -14.57 21.79
N THR A 398 31.71 -13.51 21.20
CA THR A 398 31.21 -12.14 21.21
C THR A 398 31.27 -11.57 19.79
N ILE A 399 30.45 -10.57 19.48
CA ILE A 399 30.39 -9.94 18.15
C ILE A 399 30.92 -8.51 18.27
N THR A 400 32.05 -8.24 17.62
CA THR A 400 32.60 -6.88 17.50
C THR A 400 31.76 -6.03 16.55
N PHE A 401 31.96 -4.70 16.60
CA PHE A 401 31.27 -3.80 15.68
C PHE A 401 31.57 -4.12 14.19
N ASP A 402 32.78 -4.53 13.86
CA ASP A 402 33.14 -4.89 12.49
C ASP A 402 32.43 -6.17 12.02
N GLU A 403 32.29 -7.17 12.90
CA GLU A 403 31.53 -8.41 12.61
C GLU A 403 30.02 -8.13 12.54
N TYR A 404 29.51 -7.20 13.35
CA TYR A 404 28.14 -6.72 13.25
C TYR A 404 27.87 -6.07 11.89
N LEU A 405 28.79 -5.24 11.39
CA LEU A 405 28.70 -4.67 10.04
C LEU A 405 28.73 -5.75 8.96
N GLU A 406 29.56 -6.77 9.10
CA GLU A 406 29.58 -7.92 8.19
C GLU A 406 28.22 -8.65 8.20
N PHE A 407 27.61 -8.83 9.36
CA PHE A 407 26.30 -9.44 9.50
C PHE A 407 25.20 -8.60 8.83
N CYS A 408 25.21 -7.27 9.04
CA CYS A 408 24.27 -6.37 8.37
C CYS A 408 24.44 -6.40 6.84
N ASN A 409 25.67 -6.45 6.32
CA ASN A 409 25.95 -6.60 4.90
C ASN A 409 25.47 -7.93 4.36
N LEU A 410 25.66 -9.02 5.11
CA LEU A 410 25.11 -10.31 4.78
C LEU A 410 23.60 -10.18 4.66
N MET A 411 22.89 -9.70 5.68
CA MET A 411 21.42 -9.54 5.71
C MET A 411 20.86 -8.80 4.48
N VAL A 412 21.58 -7.82 3.93
CA VAL A 412 21.21 -7.16 2.67
C VAL A 412 21.27 -8.13 1.50
N VAL A 413 22.38 -8.88 1.34
CA VAL A 413 22.53 -9.94 0.33
C VAL A 413 21.50 -11.07 0.53
N LEU A 414 21.16 -11.39 1.78
CA LEU A 414 20.18 -12.43 2.13
C LEU A 414 18.75 -12.09 1.70
N SER A 415 18.44 -10.81 1.47
CA SER A 415 17.12 -10.38 1.02
C SER A 415 16.91 -10.50 -0.50
N SER A 416 17.97 -10.80 -1.26
CA SER A 416 17.94 -10.81 -2.73
C SER A 416 18.14 -12.19 -3.40
N ASP A 417 18.75 -13.17 -2.70
CA ASP A 417 18.95 -14.54 -3.22
C ASP A 417 18.94 -15.59 -2.08
N GLU A 418 17.85 -16.35 -1.97
CA GLU A 418 17.70 -17.41 -0.97
C GLU A 418 18.73 -18.54 -1.14
N ASN A 419 19.17 -18.84 -2.37
CA ASN A 419 20.16 -19.89 -2.60
C ASN A 419 21.54 -19.46 -2.11
N GLU A 420 21.93 -18.21 -2.31
CA GLU A 420 23.19 -17.69 -1.77
C GLU A 420 23.18 -17.71 -0.23
N PHE A 421 22.04 -17.40 0.39
CA PHE A 421 21.87 -17.50 1.84
C PHE A 421 22.07 -18.93 2.35
N PHE A 422 21.34 -19.89 1.78
CA PHE A 422 21.46 -21.29 2.17
C PHE A 422 22.87 -21.81 1.89
N GLN A 423 23.52 -21.38 0.81
CA GLN A 423 24.89 -21.79 0.50
C GLN A 423 25.91 -21.24 1.51
N LYS A 424 25.76 -19.99 1.98
CA LYS A 424 26.63 -19.43 3.02
C LYS A 424 26.46 -20.15 4.35
N ILE A 425 25.22 -20.42 4.77
CA ILE A 425 24.96 -21.22 5.98
C ILE A 425 25.54 -22.63 5.80
N PHE A 426 25.32 -23.27 4.65
CA PHE A 426 25.81 -24.61 4.37
C PHE A 426 27.33 -24.67 4.48
N ASN A 427 28.04 -23.71 3.89
CA ASN A 427 29.49 -23.62 3.97
C ASN A 427 29.98 -23.34 5.41
N ALA A 428 29.29 -22.47 6.15
CA ALA A 428 29.63 -22.19 7.54
C ALA A 428 29.42 -23.42 8.44
N VAL A 429 28.35 -24.18 8.22
CA VAL A 429 28.07 -25.45 8.91
C VAL A 429 29.09 -26.53 8.53
N ALA A 430 29.52 -26.58 7.26
CA ALA A 430 30.56 -27.50 6.78
C ALA A 430 31.93 -27.20 7.41
N GLY A 431 32.15 -25.96 7.85
CA GLY A 431 33.41 -25.51 8.39
C GLY A 431 34.55 -25.66 7.38
N LYS A 432 35.70 -26.18 7.84
CA LYS A 432 36.88 -26.42 6.96
C LYS A 432 36.78 -27.73 6.17
N GLU A 433 35.73 -28.53 6.33
CA GLU A 433 35.55 -29.80 5.63
C GLU A 433 34.88 -29.58 4.27
N ASN A 434 35.69 -29.27 3.25
CA ASN A 434 35.45 -29.45 1.80
C ASN A 434 34.07 -29.10 1.17
N GLY A 435 33.19 -28.36 1.86
CA GLY A 435 31.88 -27.98 1.31
C GLY A 435 30.85 -29.11 1.22
N THR A 436 30.95 -30.15 2.07
CA THR A 436 29.94 -31.23 2.15
C THR A 436 29.46 -31.47 3.57
N LEU A 437 28.17 -31.79 3.73
CA LEU A 437 27.54 -32.05 5.04
C LEU A 437 27.14 -33.52 5.19
N GLY A 438 27.52 -34.14 6.30
CA GLY A 438 27.06 -35.45 6.73
C GLY A 438 25.78 -35.37 7.57
N VAL A 439 25.39 -36.47 8.21
CA VAL A 439 24.11 -36.56 8.96
C VAL A 439 23.99 -35.53 10.08
N ASP A 440 25.06 -35.37 10.87
CA ASP A 440 25.04 -34.46 12.03
C ASP A 440 25.09 -32.99 11.59
N GLU A 441 25.86 -32.67 10.55
CA GLU A 441 25.91 -31.30 10.03
C GLU A 441 24.64 -30.91 9.27
N LEU A 442 24.03 -31.81 8.51
CA LEU A 442 22.72 -31.57 7.88
C LEU A 442 21.63 -31.36 8.93
N GLU A 443 21.64 -32.12 10.03
CA GLU A 443 20.69 -31.93 11.14
C GLU A 443 20.84 -30.53 11.74
N ARG A 444 22.09 -30.08 11.94
CA ARG A 444 22.38 -28.72 12.40
C ARG A 444 21.94 -27.66 11.39
N PHE A 445 22.24 -27.85 10.10
CA PHE A 445 21.84 -26.94 9.02
C PHE A 445 20.33 -26.75 8.97
N TYR A 446 19.55 -27.85 8.88
CA TYR A 446 18.09 -27.77 8.82
C TYR A 446 17.50 -27.10 10.05
N ARG A 447 18.02 -27.44 11.25
CA ARG A 447 17.61 -26.77 12.49
C ARG A 447 17.83 -25.26 12.40
N LEU A 448 19.01 -24.81 11.96
CA LEU A 448 19.36 -23.38 11.85
C LEU A 448 18.46 -22.61 10.91
N VAL A 449 18.11 -23.21 9.76
CA VAL A 449 17.19 -22.60 8.77
C VAL A 449 15.71 -22.73 9.14
N GLY A 450 15.40 -23.28 10.32
CA GLY A 450 14.03 -23.39 10.84
C GLY A 450 13.24 -24.59 10.29
N ALA A 451 13.91 -25.56 9.69
CA ALA A 451 13.30 -26.81 9.23
C ALA A 451 13.58 -27.96 10.22
N ASP A 452 12.54 -28.70 10.62
CA ASP A 452 12.70 -29.87 11.48
C ASP A 452 12.79 -31.16 10.64
N MET A 453 14.00 -31.72 10.55
CA MET A 453 14.26 -32.99 9.86
C MET A 453 14.84 -34.01 10.82
N SER A 454 14.13 -35.12 11.03
CA SER A 454 14.66 -36.23 11.82
C SER A 454 15.89 -36.85 11.15
N ARG A 455 16.83 -37.37 11.94
CA ARG A 455 17.98 -38.17 11.43
C ARG A 455 17.58 -39.30 10.48
N LYS A 456 16.37 -39.83 10.59
CA LYS A 456 15.85 -40.86 9.67
C LYS A 456 15.52 -40.29 8.29
N GLN A 457 14.98 -39.07 8.22
CA GLN A 457 14.75 -38.34 6.97
C GLN A 457 16.09 -37.93 6.33
N ILE A 458 17.02 -37.40 7.12
CA ILE A 458 18.36 -37.00 6.65
C ILE A 458 19.13 -38.20 6.07
N ARG A 459 19.10 -39.36 6.74
CA ARG A 459 19.73 -40.57 6.17
C ARG A 459 19.10 -41.05 4.86
N LYS A 460 17.80 -40.84 4.68
CA LYS A 460 17.13 -41.13 3.41
C LYS A 460 17.53 -40.12 2.33
N LEU A 461 17.66 -38.85 2.70
CA LEU A 461 18.12 -37.75 1.85
C LEU A 461 19.49 -38.06 1.26
N ILE A 462 20.47 -38.35 2.12
CA ILE A 462 21.83 -38.72 1.72
C ILE A 462 21.77 -39.92 0.78
N LYS A 463 21.09 -41.00 1.18
CA LYS A 463 21.01 -42.22 0.34
C LYS A 463 20.40 -41.98 -1.05
N ALA A 464 19.54 -40.98 -1.21
CA ALA A 464 18.87 -40.69 -2.47
C ALA A 464 19.72 -39.82 -3.41
N ASN A 465 20.53 -38.92 -2.87
CA ASN A 465 21.16 -37.82 -3.63
C ASN A 465 22.70 -37.83 -3.58
N ASP A 466 23.30 -38.64 -2.72
CA ASP A 466 24.75 -38.87 -2.63
C ASP A 466 25.25 -39.59 -3.90
N SER A 467 25.68 -38.79 -4.87
CA SER A 467 26.03 -39.27 -6.21
C SER A 467 27.40 -39.92 -6.26
N ASP A 468 28.33 -39.45 -5.43
CA ASP A 468 29.71 -39.94 -5.35
C ASP A 468 29.93 -41.01 -4.26
N ARG A 469 28.90 -41.25 -3.44
CA ARG A 469 28.82 -42.27 -2.37
C ARG A 469 29.75 -42.00 -1.19
N ASP A 470 30.04 -40.73 -0.91
CA ASP A 470 30.86 -40.32 0.23
C ASP A 470 30.08 -40.24 1.56
N GLN A 471 28.77 -40.50 1.52
CA GLN A 471 27.82 -40.39 2.65
C GLN A 471 27.62 -38.98 3.18
N ARG A 472 27.99 -37.98 2.39
CA ARG A 472 27.78 -36.55 2.62
C ARG A 472 27.01 -36.01 1.41
N LEU A 473 26.59 -34.76 1.49
CA LEU A 473 25.97 -34.05 0.37
C LEU A 473 26.73 -32.75 0.14
N THR A 474 26.95 -32.41 -1.12
CA THR A 474 27.28 -31.05 -1.55
C THR A 474 26.03 -30.15 -1.48
N PHE A 475 26.21 -28.83 -1.52
CA PHE A 475 25.08 -27.90 -1.58
C PHE A 475 24.16 -28.19 -2.78
N ALA A 476 24.73 -28.51 -3.94
CA ALA A 476 23.97 -28.84 -5.14
C ALA A 476 23.11 -30.10 -4.97
N GLU A 477 23.64 -31.15 -4.35
CA GLU A 477 22.88 -32.39 -4.09
C GLU A 477 21.80 -32.21 -3.01
N ALA A 478 21.91 -31.17 -2.19
CA ALA A 478 20.94 -30.82 -1.16
C ALA A 478 19.88 -29.79 -1.63
N ALA A 479 20.19 -28.96 -2.64
CA ALA A 479 19.37 -27.83 -3.08
C ALA A 479 18.19 -28.21 -4.00
N ASP A 480 18.20 -29.38 -4.62
CA ASP A 480 17.14 -29.85 -5.54
C ASP A 480 15.87 -30.39 -4.81
N ILE A 481 15.62 -30.01 -3.54
CA ILE A 481 14.68 -30.70 -2.63
C ILE A 481 13.69 -29.77 -1.93
#